data_AF-A0A2P2K2R4-F1
#
_entry.id   AF-A0A2P2K2R4-F1
#
_cell.length_a   1.000
_cell.length_b   1.000
_cell.length_c   1.000
_cell.angle_alpha   90.00
_cell.angle_beta   90.00
_cell.angle_gamma   90.00
#
_symmetry.space_group_name_H-M   'P 1'
#
loop_
_entity.id
_entity.type
_entity.pdbx_description
1 polymer ?
#
loop_
_entity_poly.entity_id
_entity_poly.type
_entity_poly.pdbx_seq_one_letter_code
_entity_poly.pdbx_strand_id
1 'polypeptide(L)'
;METLQKLTFPIFSKFPNILSTKPTKALKVSIKPPPEDFDFRTRILQESRTAIAKTCPELLDLADIGSLVLIEKRQFGPVPAWRTEFVEPEVIWLIGTAHISSQSAAEVERVVRAVKPDNVVVELCRSRAGIMYTSDEIENSQGLRSNMFSLSGTGFFGAVGRSIDLGKH
;
A
#
# COMPACT_ATOMS: atom_id res chain seq x y z
N MET A 1 6.20 -5.62 51.87
CA MET A 1 6.53 -5.50 50.44
C MET A 1 5.23 -5.59 49.67
N GLU A 2 4.55 -4.45 49.60
CA GLU A 2 4.23 -3.76 48.33
C GLU A 2 3.06 -4.45 47.59
N THR A 3 1.82 -4.19 48.02
CA THR A 3 0.88 -3.18 47.49
C THR A 3 0.44 -3.42 46.05
N LEU A 4 -0.74 -4.01 45.90
CA LEU A 4 -1.66 -3.71 44.80
C LEU A 4 -3.09 -3.73 45.36
N GLN A 5 -3.38 -2.72 46.18
CA GLN A 5 -4.73 -2.44 46.61
C GLN A 5 -5.52 -1.88 45.43
N LYS A 6 -6.41 -2.75 44.95
CA LYS A 6 -7.60 -2.51 44.16
C LYS A 6 -8.26 -1.18 44.55
N LEU A 7 -8.01 -0.11 43.80
CA LEU A 7 -8.74 1.13 43.94
C LEU A 7 -9.93 1.13 42.98
N THR A 8 -11.05 0.72 43.56
CA THR A 8 -12.42 1.00 43.15
C THR A 8 -12.55 2.46 42.70
N PHE A 9 -12.96 2.66 41.44
CA PHE A 9 -13.27 3.98 40.91
C PHE A 9 -14.36 4.65 41.77
N PRO A 10 -14.16 5.88 42.28
CA PRO A 10 -15.19 6.58 43.02
C PRO A 10 -16.24 7.10 42.05
N ILE A 11 -17.49 6.70 42.28
CA ILE A 11 -18.67 7.25 41.63
C ILE A 11 -19.08 8.53 42.39
N PHE A 12 -19.49 9.54 41.61
CA PHE A 12 -20.20 10.77 41.99
C PHE A 12 -19.41 11.91 42.65
N SER A 13 -18.86 12.80 41.80
CA SER A 13 -18.75 14.22 42.15
C SER A 13 -20.02 14.96 41.71
N LYS A 14 -20.74 15.52 42.69
CA LYS A 14 -21.84 16.48 42.49
C LYS A 14 -21.27 17.80 41.99
N PHE A 15 -21.44 18.12 40.70
CA PHE A 15 -21.32 19.48 40.19
C PHE A 15 -22.63 19.87 39.49
N PRO A 16 -23.45 20.77 40.07
CA PRO A 16 -24.64 21.28 39.42
C PRO A 16 -24.20 22.48 38.58
N ASN A 17 -23.71 22.23 37.36
CA ASN A 17 -23.65 23.24 36.32
C ASN A 17 -23.82 22.52 34.99
N ILE A 18 -25.08 22.35 34.63
CA ILE A 18 -25.51 21.90 33.30
C ILE A 18 -25.00 22.94 32.32
N LEU A 19 -23.81 22.71 31.77
CA LEU A 19 -23.36 23.42 30.58
C LEU A 19 -24.30 22.95 29.48
N SER A 20 -25.29 23.78 29.15
CA SER A 20 -26.17 23.63 28.01
C SER A 20 -25.34 23.19 26.81
N THR A 21 -25.44 21.91 26.44
CA THR A 21 -24.86 21.37 25.22
C THR A 21 -25.60 22.03 24.08
N LYS A 22 -25.13 23.20 23.63
CA LYS A 22 -25.58 23.75 22.36
C LYS A 22 -25.33 22.64 21.34
N PRO A 23 -26.35 22.22 20.56
CA PRO A 23 -26.14 21.21 19.55
C PRO A 23 -25.02 21.70 18.64
N THR A 24 -23.92 20.95 18.61
CA THR A 24 -22.84 21.19 17.65
C THR A 24 -23.48 21.07 16.27
N LYS A 25 -23.65 22.22 15.61
CA LYS A 25 -24.16 22.28 14.23
C LYS A 25 -23.33 21.29 13.42
N ALA A 26 -24.00 20.36 12.74
CA ALA A 26 -23.34 19.43 11.84
C ALA A 26 -22.47 20.22 10.87
N LEU A 27 -21.16 19.93 10.86
CA LEU A 27 -20.23 20.51 9.90
C LEU A 27 -20.65 20.01 8.52
N LYS A 28 -21.39 20.85 7.77
CA LYS A 28 -21.65 20.62 6.34
C LYS A 28 -20.34 20.86 5.58
N VAL A 29 -19.49 19.84 5.54
CA VAL A 29 -18.33 19.83 4.65
C VAL A 29 -18.84 19.51 3.24
N SER A 30 -18.81 20.50 2.35
CA SER A 30 -19.18 20.33 0.95
C SER A 30 -17.91 20.10 0.13
N ILE A 31 -17.64 18.86 -0.24
CA ILE A 31 -16.55 18.53 -1.16
C ILE A 31 -17.05 18.78 -2.59
N LYS A 32 -16.40 19.68 -3.32
CA LYS A 32 -16.70 19.87 -4.75
C LYS A 32 -16.16 18.67 -5.53
N PRO A 33 -16.95 18.05 -6.42
CA PRO A 33 -16.42 17.02 -7.29
C PRO A 33 -15.35 17.60 -8.23
N PRO A 34 -14.45 16.76 -8.75
CA PRO A 34 -13.55 17.19 -9.82
C PRO A 34 -14.35 17.65 -11.05
N PRO A 35 -13.80 18.57 -11.88
CA PRO A 35 -14.39 18.96 -13.16
C PRO A 35 -14.72 17.76 -14.06
N GLU A 36 -15.73 17.88 -14.92
CA GLU A 36 -16.17 16.77 -15.80
C GLU A 36 -15.08 16.32 -16.80
N ASP A 37 -14.18 17.21 -17.16
CA ASP A 37 -13.06 16.98 -18.07
C ASP A 37 -11.77 16.53 -17.35
N PHE A 38 -11.80 16.40 -16.03
CA PHE A 38 -10.61 16.05 -15.25
C PHE A 38 -10.29 14.55 -15.35
N ASP A 39 -9.29 14.21 -16.16
CA ASP A 39 -8.68 12.89 -16.16
C ASP A 39 -7.40 12.86 -15.32
N PHE A 40 -7.52 12.32 -14.11
CA PHE A 40 -6.40 12.15 -13.19
C PHE A 40 -5.32 11.23 -13.75
N ARG A 41 -5.67 10.22 -14.56
CA ARG A 41 -4.68 9.27 -15.10
C ARG A 41 -3.78 9.97 -16.08
N THR A 42 -4.35 10.66 -17.07
CA THR A 42 -3.57 11.36 -18.09
C THR A 42 -2.65 12.39 -17.47
N ARG A 43 -3.14 13.17 -16.49
CA ARG A 43 -2.32 14.20 -15.84
C ARG A 43 -1.14 13.61 -15.06
N ILE A 44 -1.40 12.61 -14.20
CA ILE A 44 -0.35 12.00 -13.37
C ILE A 44 0.67 11.29 -14.25
N LEU A 45 0.22 10.54 -15.27
CA LEU A 45 1.11 9.82 -16.18
C LEU A 45 1.98 10.76 -17.01
N GLN A 46 1.43 11.87 -17.50
CA GLN A 46 2.20 12.83 -18.30
C GLN A 46 3.29 13.52 -17.47
N GLU A 47 2.94 14.04 -16.29
CA GLU A 47 3.91 14.68 -15.39
C GLU A 47 5.00 13.69 -14.96
N SER A 48 4.59 12.48 -14.56
CA SER A 48 5.48 11.37 -14.21
C SER A 48 6.45 11.03 -15.35
N ARG A 49 5.91 10.80 -16.56
CA ARG A 49 6.71 10.45 -17.74
C ARG A 49 7.76 11.51 -18.06
N THR A 50 7.38 12.80 -18.02
CA THR A 50 8.31 13.90 -18.25
C THR A 50 9.42 13.93 -17.19
N ALA A 51 9.08 13.70 -15.92
CA ALA A 51 10.05 13.64 -14.84
C ALA A 51 11.02 12.45 -15.01
N ILE A 52 10.50 11.26 -15.31
CA ILE A 52 11.30 10.04 -15.55
C ILE A 52 12.24 10.24 -16.74
N ALA A 53 11.76 10.81 -17.86
CA ALA A 53 12.60 11.09 -19.02
C ALA A 53 13.78 12.02 -18.70
N LYS A 54 13.65 12.86 -17.67
CA LYS A 54 14.71 13.78 -17.22
C LYS A 54 15.68 13.12 -16.24
N THR A 55 15.19 12.29 -15.31
CA THR A 55 16.00 11.74 -14.22
C THR A 55 16.58 10.35 -14.51
N CYS A 56 15.79 9.47 -15.12
CA CYS A 56 16.12 8.07 -15.40
C CYS A 56 15.56 7.65 -16.78
N PRO A 57 16.10 8.19 -17.89
CA PRO A 57 15.59 7.93 -19.24
C PRO A 57 15.61 6.44 -19.62
N GLU A 58 16.47 5.63 -19.02
CA GLU A 58 16.54 4.18 -19.18
C GLU A 58 15.30 3.42 -18.65
N LEU A 59 14.42 4.10 -17.90
CA LEU A 59 13.16 3.55 -17.41
C LEU A 59 11.93 4.10 -18.15
N LEU A 60 12.13 4.90 -19.21
CA LEU A 60 11.04 5.58 -19.92
C LEU A 60 10.06 4.59 -20.57
N ASP A 61 10.54 3.44 -21.02
CA ASP A 61 9.72 2.35 -21.55
C ASP A 61 8.67 1.86 -20.53
N LEU A 62 9.02 1.79 -19.23
CA LEU A 62 8.06 1.41 -18.18
C LEU A 62 7.03 2.51 -17.91
N ALA A 63 7.42 3.77 -18.07
CA ALA A 63 6.49 4.90 -17.97
C ALA A 63 5.55 4.94 -19.19
N ASP A 64 6.06 4.64 -20.39
CA ASP A 64 5.29 4.61 -21.64
C ASP A 64 4.19 3.53 -21.61
N ILE A 65 4.47 2.36 -21.02
CA ILE A 65 3.47 1.30 -20.84
C ILE A 65 2.57 1.53 -19.61
N GLY A 66 2.86 2.55 -18.79
CA GLY A 66 2.10 2.90 -17.59
C GLY A 66 2.33 1.98 -16.39
N SER A 67 3.42 1.21 -16.35
CA SER A 67 3.76 0.35 -15.21
C SER A 67 4.63 1.05 -14.16
N LEU A 68 5.28 2.16 -14.52
CA LEU A 68 6.10 2.97 -13.61
C LEU A 68 5.56 4.40 -13.51
N VAL A 69 5.35 4.86 -12.27
CA VAL A 69 4.89 6.21 -11.96
C VAL A 69 5.81 6.86 -10.93
N LEU A 70 6.27 8.08 -11.22
CA LEU A 70 7.01 8.94 -10.30
C LEU A 70 6.06 9.99 -9.71
N ILE A 71 5.96 10.00 -8.39
CA ILE A 71 5.14 10.91 -7.61
C ILE A 71 6.08 11.81 -6.80
N GLU A 72 5.94 13.12 -6.94
CA GLU A 72 6.79 14.07 -6.22
C GLU A 72 5.96 14.80 -5.16
N LYS A 73 6.49 14.88 -3.94
CA LYS A 73 5.81 15.49 -2.78
C LYS A 73 5.31 16.90 -3.06
N ARG A 74 6.05 17.71 -3.83
CA ARG A 74 5.64 19.08 -4.22
C ARG A 74 4.27 19.17 -4.90
N GLN A 75 3.73 18.06 -5.41
CA GLN A 75 2.40 18.00 -6.03
C GLN A 75 1.27 18.00 -4.97
N PHE A 76 1.57 17.65 -3.72
CA PHE A 76 0.61 17.53 -2.64
C PHE A 76 1.02 18.51 -1.53
N GLY A 77 0.08 19.30 -1.02
CA GLY A 77 0.34 20.43 -0.13
C GLY A 77 1.15 20.08 1.14
N PRO A 78 1.48 21.08 1.99
CA PRO A 78 2.36 20.88 3.12
C PRO A 78 1.84 19.78 4.07
N VAL A 79 2.77 19.00 4.64
CA VAL A 79 2.46 18.00 5.67
C VAL A 79 1.76 18.71 6.83
N PRO A 80 0.57 18.24 7.26
CA PRO A 80 -0.14 18.86 8.37
C PRO A 80 0.68 18.84 9.66
N ALA A 81 0.64 19.93 10.44
CA ALA A 81 1.44 20.08 11.67
C ALA A 81 1.18 19.00 12.75
N TRP A 82 0.08 18.26 12.66
CA TRP A 82 -0.27 17.16 13.56
C TRP A 82 0.33 15.80 13.16
N ARG A 83 1.06 15.72 12.04
CA ARG A 83 1.89 14.57 11.64
C ARG A 83 3.35 15.00 11.49
N THR A 84 3.97 15.46 12.57
CA THR A 84 5.36 15.93 12.57
C THR A 84 6.37 14.81 12.81
N GLU A 85 5.91 13.69 13.36
CA GLU A 85 6.71 12.48 13.62
C GLU A 85 7.03 11.68 12.35
N PHE A 86 6.32 11.93 11.25
CA PHE A 86 6.47 11.21 9.99
C PHE A 86 7.03 12.12 8.90
N VAL A 87 8.21 11.76 8.38
CA VAL A 87 8.82 12.45 7.24
C VAL A 87 8.35 11.78 5.96
N GLU A 88 7.43 12.43 5.25
CA GLU A 88 7.02 11.98 3.91
C GLU A 88 8.19 12.08 2.92
N PRO A 89 8.42 11.04 2.09
CA PRO A 89 9.49 11.04 1.12
C PRO A 89 9.28 12.15 0.09
N GLU A 90 10.38 12.73 -0.41
CA GLU A 90 10.31 13.77 -1.45
C GLU A 90 9.81 13.22 -2.78
N VAL A 91 10.11 11.94 -3.07
CA VAL A 91 9.66 11.22 -4.25
C VAL A 91 9.26 9.79 -3.92
N ILE A 92 8.25 9.28 -4.62
CA ILE A 92 7.83 7.88 -4.58
C ILE A 92 7.86 7.35 -6.00
N TRP A 93 8.58 6.24 -6.19
CA TRP A 93 8.59 5.47 -7.43
C TRP A 93 7.65 4.28 -7.25
N LEU A 94 6.49 4.31 -7.92
CA LEU A 94 5.50 3.25 -7.87
C LEU A 94 5.62 2.37 -9.11
N ILE A 95 5.97 1.10 -8.92
CA ILE A 95 5.99 0.08 -9.97
C ILE A 95 4.82 -0.89 -9.78
N GLY A 96 3.99 -1.02 -10.80
CA GLY A 96 2.89 -1.97 -10.84
C GLY A 96 3.29 -3.25 -11.58
N THR A 97 3.17 -4.41 -10.91
CA THR A 97 3.33 -5.72 -11.54
C THR A 97 2.06 -6.56 -11.39
N ALA A 98 1.55 -7.11 -12.49
CA ALA A 98 0.31 -7.89 -12.49
C ALA A 98 0.52 -9.34 -12.04
N HIS A 99 1.66 -9.94 -12.38
CA HIS A 99 1.95 -11.36 -12.14
C HIS A 99 3.33 -11.55 -11.51
N ILE A 100 3.50 -12.64 -10.75
CA ILE A 100 4.82 -13.08 -10.29
C ILE A 100 5.47 -13.80 -11.49
N SER A 101 6.39 -13.12 -12.15
CA SER A 101 7.12 -13.63 -13.31
C SER A 101 8.58 -13.19 -13.28
N SER A 102 9.45 -13.91 -13.99
CA SER A 102 10.86 -13.53 -14.14
C SER A 102 11.00 -12.15 -14.79
N GLN A 103 10.13 -11.82 -15.74
CA GLN A 103 10.07 -10.50 -16.38
C GLN A 103 9.76 -9.40 -15.36
N SER A 104 8.72 -9.59 -14.53
CA SER A 104 8.36 -8.61 -13.49
C SER A 104 9.46 -8.44 -12.46
N ALA A 105 10.18 -9.52 -12.10
CA ALA A 105 11.33 -9.44 -11.21
C ALA A 105 12.49 -8.64 -11.85
N ALA A 106 12.78 -8.86 -13.13
CA ALA A 106 13.82 -8.13 -13.85
C ALA A 106 13.49 -6.63 -13.99
N GLU A 107 12.23 -6.28 -14.22
CA GLU A 107 11.78 -4.88 -14.27
C GLU A 107 11.93 -4.18 -12.92
N VAL A 108 11.52 -4.82 -11.82
CA VAL A 108 11.71 -4.31 -10.46
C VAL A 108 13.20 -4.15 -10.16
N GLU A 109 14.03 -5.16 -10.47
CA GLU A 109 15.47 -5.10 -10.28
C GLU A 109 16.09 -3.92 -11.05
N ARG A 110 15.65 -3.71 -12.30
CA ARG A 110 16.12 -2.60 -13.14
C ARG A 110 15.79 -1.25 -12.51
N VAL A 111 14.55 -1.08 -12.03
CA VAL A 111 14.12 0.17 -11.35
C VAL A 111 14.92 0.40 -10.06
N VAL A 112 15.03 -0.60 -9.19
CA VAL A 112 15.75 -0.47 -7.91
C VAL A 112 17.23 -0.12 -8.15
N ARG A 113 17.86 -0.75 -9.15
CA ARG A 113 19.27 -0.50 -9.49
C ARG A 113 19.51 0.91 -10.03
N ALA A 114 18.59 1.40 -10.87
CA ALA A 114 18.68 2.73 -11.46
C ALA A 114 18.39 3.83 -10.42
N VAL A 115 17.29 3.68 -9.67
CA VAL A 115 16.81 4.70 -8.72
C VAL A 115 17.59 4.72 -7.42
N LYS A 116 18.10 3.57 -6.96
CA LYS A 116 18.78 3.40 -5.66
C LYS A 116 17.99 4.03 -4.49
N PRO A 117 16.73 3.60 -4.26
CA PRO A 117 15.88 4.22 -3.25
C PRO A 117 16.40 3.95 -1.83
N ASP A 118 16.15 4.87 -0.91
CA ASP A 118 16.47 4.69 0.52
C ASP A 118 15.63 3.57 1.16
N ASN A 119 14.40 3.41 0.68
CA ASN A 119 13.45 2.44 1.21
C ASN A 119 12.69 1.77 0.05
N VAL A 120 12.48 0.45 0.16
CA VAL A 120 11.64 -0.32 -0.75
C VAL A 120 10.46 -0.88 0.03
N VAL A 121 9.25 -0.60 -0.44
CA VAL A 121 8.00 -1.10 0.14
C VAL A 121 7.31 -1.97 -0.89
N VAL A 122 6.84 -3.14 -0.46
CA VAL A 122 6.12 -4.08 -1.32
C VAL A 122 4.68 -4.19 -0.82
N GLU A 123 3.72 -3.84 -1.69
CA GLU A 123 2.31 -4.11 -1.46
C GLU A 123 1.93 -5.45 -2.11
N LEU A 124 1.34 -6.34 -1.33
CA LEU A 124 0.87 -7.64 -1.80
C LEU A 124 -0.57 -7.83 -1.33
N CYS A 125 -1.41 -8.31 -2.25
CA CYS A 125 -2.73 -8.80 -1.85
C CYS A 125 -2.59 -9.98 -0.87
N ARG A 126 -3.61 -10.19 -0.04
CA ARG A 126 -3.60 -11.16 1.06
C ARG A 126 -3.13 -12.57 0.66
N SER A 127 -3.53 -13.05 -0.51
CA SER A 127 -3.12 -14.38 -1.01
C SER A 127 -1.62 -14.43 -1.34
N ARG A 128 -1.07 -13.38 -1.95
CA ARG A 128 0.36 -13.29 -2.30
C ARG A 128 1.24 -13.13 -1.06
N ALA A 129 0.80 -12.32 -0.10
CA ALA A 129 1.50 -12.15 1.18
C ALA A 129 1.65 -13.49 1.93
N GLY A 130 0.62 -14.34 1.88
CA GLY A 130 0.64 -15.65 2.55
C GLY A 130 1.69 -16.62 2.01
N ILE A 131 2.10 -16.51 0.74
CA ILE A 131 3.08 -17.41 0.10
C ILE A 131 4.52 -17.00 0.45
N MET A 132 4.80 -15.69 0.50
CA MET A 132 6.15 -15.13 0.68
C MET A 132 6.80 -15.53 2.01
N TYR A 133 6.02 -15.80 3.05
CA TYR A 133 6.51 -16.14 4.39
C TYR A 133 6.48 -17.66 4.70
N THR A 134 6.06 -18.50 3.77
CA THR A 134 5.89 -19.95 4.00
C THR A 134 7.10 -20.79 3.54
N SER A 135 8.03 -20.24 2.77
CA SER A 135 9.06 -21.02 2.07
C SER A 135 10.31 -21.38 2.88
N ASP A 136 10.61 -20.70 4.00
CA ASP A 136 11.88 -20.89 4.71
C ASP A 136 11.76 -21.50 6.12
N GLU A 137 10.56 -21.61 6.70
CA GLU A 137 10.36 -22.03 8.10
C GLU A 137 9.78 -23.44 8.26
N ILE A 138 9.42 -24.14 7.17
CA ILE A 138 8.63 -25.39 7.25
C ILE A 138 9.36 -26.57 6.58
N GLU A 139 10.63 -26.76 6.88
CA GLU A 139 11.24 -28.10 6.74
C GLU A 139 11.10 -28.95 8.02
N ASN A 140 10.63 -28.40 9.15
CA ASN A 140 10.63 -29.15 10.42
C ASN A 140 9.36 -29.11 11.29
N SER A 141 8.20 -28.75 10.76
CA SER A 141 6.94 -28.97 11.49
C SER A 141 5.87 -29.55 10.60
N GLN A 142 5.64 -30.85 10.81
CA GLN A 142 4.50 -31.60 10.29
C GLN A 142 3.20 -30.80 10.42
N GLY A 143 2.44 -30.71 9.31
CA GLY A 143 1.00 -30.54 9.38
C GLY A 143 0.44 -29.12 9.34
N LEU A 144 1.07 -28.16 8.64
CA LEU A 144 0.39 -26.91 8.31
C LEU A 144 -0.58 -27.15 7.15
N ARG A 145 -1.87 -27.21 7.55
CA ARG A 145 -3.07 -27.37 6.73
C ARG A 145 -2.89 -26.78 5.32
N SER A 146 -2.98 -27.63 4.32
CA SER A 146 -3.04 -27.26 2.90
C SER A 146 -4.20 -26.28 2.69
N ASN A 147 -3.88 -24.98 2.69
CA ASN A 147 -4.85 -23.95 2.35
C ASN A 147 -5.12 -24.08 0.85
N MET A 148 -6.39 -24.05 0.43
CA MET A 148 -6.82 -24.35 -0.95
C MET A 148 -6.25 -23.39 -2.03
N PHE A 149 -5.52 -22.36 -1.59
CA PHE A 149 -4.82 -21.36 -2.41
C PHE A 149 -3.29 -21.46 -2.35
N SER A 150 -2.74 -22.45 -1.64
CA SER A 150 -1.30 -22.64 -1.52
C SER A 150 -0.73 -23.20 -2.83
N LEU A 151 0.01 -22.36 -3.56
CA LEU A 151 0.73 -22.74 -4.78
C LEU A 151 2.10 -23.38 -4.49
N SER A 152 2.40 -23.64 -3.22
CA SER A 152 3.63 -24.33 -2.83
C SER A 152 3.39 -25.85 -2.88
N GLY A 153 3.65 -26.42 -4.05
CA GLY A 153 3.70 -27.85 -4.28
C GLY A 153 4.79 -28.13 -5.31
N THR A 154 5.82 -28.86 -4.88
CA THR A 154 6.93 -29.34 -5.70
C THR A 154 6.44 -29.89 -7.05
N GLY A 155 6.82 -29.22 -8.15
CA GLY A 155 6.59 -29.69 -9.51
C GLY A 155 5.88 -28.68 -10.41
N PHE A 156 6.64 -28.10 -11.34
CA PHE A 156 6.27 -27.08 -12.34
C PHE A 156 5.08 -27.45 -13.28
N PHE A 157 4.49 -28.65 -13.19
CA PHE A 157 3.36 -29.09 -14.03
C PHE A 157 1.99 -29.14 -13.33
N GLY A 158 1.91 -28.99 -11.99
CA GLY A 158 0.64 -29.12 -11.26
C GLY A 158 -0.24 -27.86 -11.25
N ALA A 159 0.35 -26.67 -11.44
CA ALA A 159 -0.33 -25.38 -11.28
C ALA A 159 -1.16 -24.95 -12.50
N VAL A 160 -0.89 -25.49 -13.69
CA VAL A 160 -1.58 -25.09 -14.92
C VAL A 160 -3.01 -25.63 -15.00
N GLY A 161 -3.30 -26.76 -14.34
CA GLY A 161 -4.60 -27.42 -14.41
C GLY A 161 -5.75 -26.75 -13.62
N ARG A 162 -5.46 -25.78 -12.73
CA ARG A 162 -6.49 -25.13 -11.89
C ARG A 162 -6.85 -23.70 -12.28
N SER A 163 -6.21 -23.16 -13.31
CA SER A 163 -6.50 -21.80 -13.82
C SER A 163 -7.60 -21.75 -14.89
N ILE A 164 -8.12 -22.90 -15.33
CA ILE A 164 -9.01 -22.99 -16.52
C ILE A 164 -10.52 -22.99 -16.20
N ASP A 165 -10.94 -22.83 -14.94
CA ASP A 165 -12.37 -23.00 -14.60
C ASP A 165 -12.99 -21.86 -13.76
N LEU A 166 -12.50 -20.63 -13.92
CA LEU A 166 -13.14 -19.43 -13.34
C LEU A 166 -13.76 -18.49 -14.40
N GLY A 167 -14.01 -19.00 -15.59
CA GLY A 167 -14.51 -18.22 -16.72
C GLY A 167 -15.58 -18.94 -17.53
N LYS A 168 -16.65 -19.43 -16.89
CA LYS A 168 -17.92 -19.73 -17.55
C LYS A 168 -19.10 -19.34 -16.66
N HIS A 169 -19.57 -18.11 -16.86
CA HIS A 169 -20.98 -17.76 -16.75
C HIS A 169 -21.36 -16.98 -18.00
#